data_AF-A0A7C7KSC7-F1
#
_entry.id   AF-A0A7C7KSC7-F1
#
_cell.length_a   1.000
_cell.length_b   1.000
_cell.length_c   1.000
_cell.angle_alpha   90.00
_cell.angle_beta   90.00
_cell.angle_gamma   90.00
#
_symmetry.space_group_name_H-M   'P 1'
#
loop_
_entity.id
_entity.type
_entity.pdbx_description
1 polymer ?
#
loop_
_entity_poly.entity_id
_entity_poly.type
_entity_poly.pdbx_seq_one_letter_code
_entity_poly.pdbx_strand_id
1 'polypeptide(L)'
;MTSSVKKIVLGGFMTGLGTGLSWSVFVELVSLDHLFSGPEAVLSLILPLLVSLAAWKRVGVQRRVLLPIAYLTLVMPLFGLGMGGANILQMTLAGALGGIFWACPFVLYTLAKMYL
;
A
#
# COMPACT_ATOMS: atom_id res chain seq x y z
N MET A 1 17.94 -16.11 4.42
CA MET A 1 17.06 -16.97 3.60
C MET A 1 15.58 -16.67 3.86
N THR A 2 15.02 -17.09 5.00
CA THR A 2 13.75 -16.56 5.53
C THR A 2 13.76 -15.04 5.63
N SER A 3 14.93 -14.43 5.86
CA SER A 3 15.13 -12.97 5.86
C SER A 3 14.59 -12.26 4.61
N SER A 4 14.76 -12.78 3.38
CA SER A 4 14.30 -12.07 2.17
C SER A 4 12.79 -12.12 2.02
N VAL A 5 12.17 -13.30 2.20
CA VAL A 5 10.72 -13.45 2.20
C VAL A 5 10.08 -12.65 3.34
N LYS A 6 10.63 -12.75 4.55
CA LYS A 6 10.19 -11.96 5.72
C LYS A 6 10.27 -10.46 5.44
N LYS A 7 11.35 -10.00 4.78
CA LYS A 7 11.49 -8.59 4.37
C LYS A 7 10.43 -8.19 3.36
N ILE A 8 10.12 -9.03 2.35
CA ILE A 8 9.07 -8.74 1.36
C ILE A 8 7.69 -8.67 2.03
N VAL A 9 7.36 -9.62 2.92
CA VAL A 9 6.09 -9.61 3.66
C VAL A 9 5.99 -8.41 4.59
N LEU A 10 7.04 -8.12 5.36
CA LEU A 10 7.10 -6.94 6.23
C LEU A 10 7.01 -5.63 5.41
N GLY A 11 7.72 -5.58 4.29
CA GLY A 11 7.69 -4.45 3.37
C GLY A 11 6.30 -4.25 2.78
N GLY A 12 5.64 -5.32 2.37
CA GLY A 12 4.25 -5.30 1.90
C GLY A 12 3.29 -4.80 2.97
N PHE A 13 3.36 -5.36 4.17
CA PHE A 13 2.56 -4.92 5.33
C PHE A 13 2.75 -3.44 5.66
N MET A 14 4.00 -2.98 5.79
CA MET A 14 4.31 -1.57 6.11
C MET A 14 3.88 -0.62 4.98
N THR A 15 4.10 -1.02 3.73
CA THR A 15 3.68 -0.23 2.56
C THR A 15 2.17 -0.16 2.48
N GLY A 16 1.48 -1.27 2.75
CA GLY A 16 0.04 -1.36 2.75
C GLY A 16 -0.59 -0.50 3.85
N LEU A 17 -0.11 -0.65 5.09
CA LEU A 17 -0.51 0.18 6.24
C LEU A 17 -0.33 1.66 5.92
N GLY A 18 0.86 2.03 5.46
CA GLY A 18 1.19 3.42 5.15
C GLY A 18 0.30 3.98 4.05
N THR A 19 -0.04 3.18 3.04
CA THR A 19 -0.91 3.60 1.93
C THR A 19 -2.33 3.84 2.43
N GLY A 20 -2.92 2.90 3.18
CA GLY A 20 -4.25 3.07 3.75
C GLY A 20 -4.34 4.26 4.70
N LEU A 21 -3.38 4.39 5.61
CA LEU A 21 -3.33 5.50 6.57
C LEU A 21 -3.14 6.86 5.89
N SER A 22 -2.14 6.98 5.01
CA SER A 22 -1.84 8.25 4.33
C SER A 22 -2.99 8.69 3.43
N TRP A 23 -3.66 7.75 2.76
CA TRP A 23 -4.86 8.07 1.98
C TRP A 23 -5.99 8.58 2.86
N SER A 24 -6.30 7.91 3.97
CA SER A 24 -7.35 8.37 4.88
C SER A 24 -7.05 9.76 5.44
N VAL A 25 -5.82 10.00 5.88
CA VAL A 25 -5.40 11.33 6.36
C VAL A 25 -5.49 12.38 5.24
N PHE A 26 -5.15 12.02 4.01
CA PHE A 26 -5.28 12.92 2.87
C PHE A 26 -6.74 13.31 2.61
N VAL A 27 -7.67 12.36 2.64
CA VAL A 27 -9.11 12.66 2.49
C VAL A 27 -9.58 13.60 3.58
N GLU A 28 -9.25 13.34 4.84
CA GLU A 28 -9.65 14.19 5.98
C GLU A 28 -9.08 15.62 5.90
N LEU A 29 -7.87 15.78 5.35
CA LEU A 29 -7.22 17.09 5.28
C LEU A 29 -7.54 17.89 4.00
N VAL A 30 -7.82 17.19 2.89
CA VAL A 30 -7.94 17.81 1.56
C VAL A 30 -9.39 17.84 1.07
N SER A 31 -10.20 16.84 1.42
CA SER A 31 -11.59 16.71 1.00
C SER A 31 -12.53 17.27 2.07
N LEU A 32 -12.64 18.60 2.14
CA LEU A 32 -13.44 19.30 3.16
C LEU A 32 -14.96 19.01 3.06
N ASP A 33 -15.43 18.64 1.88
CA ASP A 33 -16.81 18.23 1.61
C ASP A 33 -16.99 16.70 1.66
N HIS A 34 -15.91 15.94 1.87
CA HIS A 34 -15.84 14.48 1.81
C HIS A 34 -16.38 13.88 0.50
N LEU A 35 -16.55 14.69 -0.55
CA LEU A 35 -16.94 14.25 -1.88
C LEU A 35 -15.67 14.13 -2.71
N PHE A 36 -15.04 12.97 -2.60
CA PHE A 36 -13.73 12.73 -3.20
C PHE A 36 -13.74 12.97 -4.72
N SER A 37 -13.13 14.08 -5.14
CA SER A 37 -13.20 14.56 -6.52
C SER A 37 -12.17 13.88 -7.43
N GLY A 38 -12.40 13.93 -8.75
CA GLY A 38 -11.42 13.42 -9.73
C GLY A 38 -10.00 14.00 -9.55
N PRO A 39 -9.84 15.32 -9.37
CA PRO A 39 -8.54 15.92 -9.06
C PRO A 39 -7.92 15.43 -7.73
N GLU A 40 -8.70 15.29 -6.66
CA GLU A 40 -8.22 14.72 -5.40
C GLU A 40 -7.74 13.28 -5.56
N ALA A 41 -8.45 12.48 -6.38
CA ALA A 41 -8.03 11.13 -6.72
C ALA A 41 -6.68 11.11 -7.44
N VAL A 42 -6.47 12.00 -8.42
CA VAL A 42 -5.18 12.12 -9.13
C VAL A 42 -4.07 12.57 -8.18
N LEU A 43 -4.34 13.55 -7.30
CA LEU A 43 -3.37 14.01 -6.30
C LEU A 43 -2.99 12.89 -5.33
N SER A 44 -3.95 12.05 -4.93
CA SER A 44 -3.70 10.95 -4.00
C SER A 44 -2.73 9.88 -4.53
N LEU A 45 -2.48 9.84 -5.85
CA LEU A 45 -1.49 8.94 -6.48
C LEU A 45 -0.04 9.23 -6.04
N ILE A 46 0.22 10.40 -5.43
CA ILE A 46 1.53 10.70 -4.84
C ILE A 46 1.77 9.94 -3.54
N LEU A 47 0.71 9.55 -2.82
CA LEU A 47 0.83 8.95 -1.50
C LEU A 47 1.48 7.55 -1.54
N PRO A 48 1.07 6.61 -2.42
CA PRO A 48 1.75 5.32 -2.55
C PRO A 48 3.23 5.46 -2.95
N LEU A 49 3.56 6.47 -3.75
CA LEU A 49 4.95 6.78 -4.11
C LEU A 49 5.76 7.14 -2.86
N LEU A 50 5.30 8.11 -2.07
CA LEU A 50 5.98 8.53 -0.84
C LEU A 50 6.11 7.39 0.17
N VAL A 51 5.03 6.62 0.36
CA VAL A 51 5.00 5.48 1.27
C VAL A 51 5.98 4.39 0.83
N SER A 52 5.99 4.00 -0.45
CA SER A 52 6.90 2.97 -0.95
C SER A 52 8.37 3.38 -0.85
N LEU A 53 8.69 4.65 -1.07
CA LEU A 53 10.04 5.19 -0.90
C LEU A 53 10.48 5.18 0.57
N ALA A 54 9.57 5.53 1.49
CA ALA A 54 9.83 5.47 2.92
C ALA A 54 10.02 4.02 3.40
N ALA A 55 9.13 3.11 3.00
CA ALA A 55 9.21 1.69 3.34
C ALA A 55 10.49 1.04 2.79
N TRP A 56 10.89 1.39 1.56
CA TRP A 56 12.15 0.90 0.98
C TRP A 56 13.37 1.28 1.83
N LYS A 57 13.47 2.55 2.26
CA LYS A 57 14.57 3.02 3.10
C LYS A 57 14.64 2.29 4.45
N ARG A 58 13.50 1.80 4.97
CA ARG A 58 13.39 1.13 6.28
C ARG A 58 13.61 -0.38 6.21
N VAL A 59 13.04 -1.05 5.21
CA VAL A 59 13.00 -2.52 5.15
C VAL A 59 14.10 -3.10 4.25
N GLY A 60 14.65 -2.28 3.34
CA GLY A 60 15.71 -2.71 2.42
C GLY A 60 15.24 -3.64 1.29
N VAL A 61 13.94 -3.67 1.00
CA VAL A 61 13.35 -4.38 -0.15
C VAL A 61 13.36 -3.48 -1.37
N GLN A 62 13.79 -3.99 -2.53
CA GLN A 62 13.89 -3.20 -3.76
C GLN A 62 12.63 -2.38 -4.07
N ARG A 63 12.80 -1.12 -4.48
CA ARG A 63 11.69 -0.23 -4.88
C ARG A 63 10.77 -0.87 -5.93
N ARG A 64 11.34 -1.66 -6.84
CA ARG A 64 10.61 -2.38 -7.90
C ARG A 64 9.58 -3.38 -7.36
N VAL A 65 9.69 -3.80 -6.11
CA VAL A 65 8.73 -4.67 -5.42
C VAL A 65 7.71 -3.84 -4.63
N LEU A 66 8.17 -2.89 -3.83
CA LEU A 66 7.29 -2.12 -2.93
C LEU A 66 6.39 -1.13 -3.67
N LEU A 67 6.86 -0.55 -4.78
CA LEU A 67 6.11 0.45 -5.52
C LEU A 67 4.84 -0.13 -6.16
N PRO A 68 4.88 -1.27 -6.89
CA PRO A 68 3.66 -1.95 -7.33
C PRO A 68 2.73 -2.31 -6.17
N ILE A 69 3.25 -2.81 -5.04
CA ILE A 69 2.44 -3.15 -3.86
C ILE A 69 1.67 -1.93 -3.36
N ALA A 70 2.33 -0.78 -3.25
CA ALA A 70 1.70 0.46 -2.80
C ALA A 70 0.53 0.88 -3.72
N TYR A 71 0.78 0.94 -5.03
CA TYR A 71 -0.24 1.35 -6.00
C TYR A 71 -1.40 0.36 -6.09
N LEU A 72 -1.12 -0.94 -6.06
CA LEU A 72 -2.17 -1.96 -6.03
C LEU A 72 -2.96 -1.92 -4.72
N THR A 73 -2.33 -1.55 -3.60
CA THR A 73 -3.05 -1.33 -2.33
C THR A 73 -4.00 -0.15 -2.44
N LEU A 74 -3.60 0.95 -3.11
CA LEU A 74 -4.42 2.16 -3.29
C LEU A 74 -5.75 1.90 -4.03
N VAL A 75 -5.83 0.83 -4.82
CA VAL A 75 -7.08 0.41 -5.48
C VAL A 75 -8.19 0.17 -4.45
N MET A 76 -7.87 -0.35 -3.26
CA MET A 76 -8.87 -0.60 -2.22
C MET A 76 -9.47 0.69 -1.64
N PRO A 77 -8.68 1.71 -1.25
CA PRO A 77 -9.22 3.02 -0.93
C PRO A 77 -10.05 3.64 -2.04
N LEU A 78 -9.56 3.66 -3.29
CA LEU A 78 -10.23 4.39 -4.38
C LEU A 78 -11.55 3.76 -4.83
N PHE A 79 -11.62 2.43 -4.93
CA PHE A 79 -12.74 1.74 -5.59
C PHE A 79 -13.52 0.80 -4.67
N GLY A 80 -13.08 0.64 -3.42
CA GLY A 80 -13.74 -0.24 -2.46
C GLY A 80 -14.15 0.53 -1.22
N LEU A 81 -13.24 0.56 -0.25
CA LEU A 81 -13.52 0.99 1.11
C LEU A 81 -13.74 2.50 1.23
N GLY A 82 -13.05 3.32 0.44
CA GLY A 82 -13.23 4.77 0.48
C GLY A 82 -14.62 5.18 -0.01
N MET A 83 -15.08 4.59 -1.11
CA MET A 83 -16.45 4.77 -1.60
C MET A 83 -17.50 4.25 -0.61
N GLY A 84 -17.17 3.18 0.12
CA GLY A 84 -18.03 2.60 1.17
C GLY A 84 -18.05 3.37 2.49
N GLY A 85 -17.36 4.51 2.60
CA GLY A 85 -17.33 5.32 3.82
C GLY A 85 -16.51 4.69 4.96
N ALA A 86 -15.51 3.88 4.63
CA ALA A 86 -14.66 3.25 5.65
C ALA A 86 -13.87 4.30 6.44
N ASN A 87 -13.85 4.16 7.76
CA ASN A 87 -13.08 5.06 8.63
C ASN A 87 -11.57 4.80 8.52
N ILE A 88 -10.78 5.70 9.11
CA ILE A 88 -9.31 5.66 9.10
C ILE A 88 -8.77 4.29 9.56
N LEU A 89 -9.33 3.73 10.63
CA LEU A 89 -8.87 2.44 11.17
C LEU A 89 -9.14 1.29 10.19
N GLN A 90 -10.35 1.23 9.64
CA GLN A 90 -10.72 0.22 8.65
C GLN A 90 -9.85 0.31 7.39
N MET A 91 -9.62 1.52 6.89
CA MET A 91 -8.77 1.75 5.73
C MET A 91 -7.31 1.38 5.98
N THR A 92 -6.80 1.69 7.17
CA THR A 92 -5.43 1.34 7.58
C THR A 92 -5.26 -0.16 7.66
N LEU A 93 -6.19 -0.88 8.31
CA LEU A 93 -6.16 -2.34 8.42
C LEU A 93 -6.31 -3.02 7.06
N ALA A 94 -7.24 -2.55 6.23
CA ALA A 94 -7.40 -3.07 4.88
C ALA A 94 -6.16 -2.82 4.03
N GLY A 95 -5.57 -1.63 4.12
CA GLY A 95 -4.29 -1.31 3.52
C GLY A 95 -3.21 -2.32 3.92
N ALA A 96 -3.09 -2.64 5.21
CA ALA A 96 -2.17 -3.65 5.71
C ALA A 96 -2.38 -5.02 5.05
N LEU A 97 -3.64 -5.47 5.00
CA LEU A 97 -4.03 -6.76 4.43
C LEU A 97 -3.76 -6.81 2.92
N GLY A 98 -4.13 -5.76 2.18
CA GLY A 98 -3.82 -5.70 0.75
C GLY A 98 -2.32 -5.59 0.49
N GLY A 99 -1.57 -4.89 1.32
CA GLY A 99 -0.11 -4.85 1.23
C GLY A 99 0.53 -6.24 1.37
N ILE A 100 0.02 -7.07 2.28
CA ILE A 100 0.44 -8.48 2.41
C ILE A 100 -0.01 -9.29 1.19
N PHE A 101 -1.27 -9.14 0.77
CA PHE A 101 -1.83 -9.85 -0.37
C PHE A 101 -1.04 -9.58 -1.66
N TRP A 102 -0.76 -8.31 -1.96
CA TRP A 102 0.02 -7.91 -3.14
C TRP A 102 1.51 -8.25 -3.02
N ALA A 103 2.00 -8.60 -1.83
CA ALA A 103 3.34 -9.16 -1.68
C ALA A 103 3.43 -10.62 -2.15
N CYS A 104 2.31 -11.36 -2.22
CA CYS A 104 2.29 -12.79 -2.56
C CYS A 104 2.98 -13.11 -3.91
N PRO A 105 2.72 -12.41 -5.04
CA PRO A 105 3.39 -12.70 -6.31
C PRO A 105 4.92 -12.59 -6.21
N PHE A 106 5.42 -11.62 -5.45
CA PHE A 106 6.86 -11.41 -5.28
C PHE A 106 7.49 -12.47 -4.37
N VAL A 107 6.76 -12.88 -3.32
CA VAL A 107 7.18 -13.99 -2.46
C VAL A 107 7.24 -15.28 -3.27
N LEU A 108 6.19 -15.60 -4.02
CA LEU A 108 6.13 -16.80 -4.86
C LEU A 108 7.22 -16.81 -5.92
N TYR A 109 7.47 -15.69 -6.60
CA TYR A 109 8.57 -15.58 -7.55
C TYR A 109 9.94 -15.82 -6.89
N THR A 110 10.16 -15.27 -5.69
CA THR A 110 11.41 -15.45 -4.95
C THR A 110 11.60 -16.92 -4.52
N LEU A 111 10.52 -17.59 -4.13
CA LEU A 111 10.53 -19.01 -3.81
C LEU A 111 10.77 -19.87 -5.06
N ALA A 112 10.04 -19.62 -6.16
CA ALA A 112 10.18 -20.38 -7.41
C ALA A 112 11.61 -20.30 -7.96
N LYS A 113 12.21 -19.10 -7.99
CA LYS A 113 13.62 -18.89 -8.41
C LYS A 113 14.64 -19.62 -7.52
N MET A 114 14.26 -20.02 -6.31
CA MET A 114 15.14 -20.73 -5.40
C MET A 114 15.13 -22.25 -5.67
N TYR A 115 14.00 -22.80 -6.10
CA TYR A 115 13.80 -24.24 -6.30
C TYR A 115 14.01 -24.71 -7.74
N LEU A 116 14.00 -23.79 -8.70
CA LEU A 116 14.30 -24.02 -10.13
C LEU A 116 15.72 -23.53 -10.45
#